data_AF-A0A918MFB3-F1
#
_entry.id   AF-A0A918MFB3-F1
#
_cell.length_a   1.000
_cell.length_b   1.000
_cell.length_c   1.000
_cell.angle_alpha   90.00
_cell.angle_beta   90.00
_cell.angle_gamma   90.00
#
_symmetry.space_group_name_H-M   'P 1'
#
loop_
_entity.id
_entity.type
_entity.pdbx_description
1 polymer ?
#
loop_
_entity_poly.entity_id
_entity_poly.type
_entity_poly.pdbx_seq_one_letter_code
_entity_poly.pdbx_strand_id
1 'polypeptide(L)'
;MEDGPQEHGPPRGRRTGVLVVANHMSWLDPLVLVSIEPGVVLARHDVGRWPVIGTLARQAGTVFIDRGNPRQLPVVVDTVASVLRSGRTVMVFPQATTWCTASGGGFRRAVFQAAVDAGAPVQPVTIGYYQEGLPSTVAAFLGDDNYATSLLRVSSARGLTVRVTAHPPFRGGDRRWLAAAAREAICRTDTRQPHGPTVHGQRAVPGASSDRSRLGLCQAE
;
A
#
# COMPACT_ATOMS: atom_id res chain seq x y z
N MET A 1 27.81 -5.14 -53.67
CA MET A 1 27.27 -4.52 -52.45
C MET A 1 25.94 -5.18 -52.22
N GLU A 2 25.97 -6.34 -51.57
CA GLU A 2 24.80 -7.20 -51.38
C GLU A 2 24.01 -6.69 -50.17
N ASP A 3 22.77 -6.27 -50.40
CA ASP A 3 21.78 -6.02 -49.34
C ASP A 3 21.31 -7.37 -48.80
N GLY A 4 21.85 -7.75 -47.64
CA GLY A 4 21.38 -8.91 -46.89
C GLY A 4 19.96 -8.68 -46.35
N PRO A 5 19.10 -9.72 -46.30
CA PRO A 5 17.74 -9.58 -45.82
C PRO A 5 17.75 -9.25 -44.33
N GLN A 6 17.05 -8.18 -43.95
CA GLN A 6 16.79 -7.88 -42.55
C GLN A 6 15.91 -8.98 -41.94
N GLU A 7 16.52 -9.87 -41.14
CA GLU A 7 15.82 -10.82 -40.30
C GLU A 7 14.88 -10.07 -39.35
N HIS A 8 13.60 -10.01 -39.72
CA HIS A 8 12.53 -9.76 -38.79
C HIS A 8 12.43 -10.95 -37.84
N GLY A 9 13.08 -10.84 -36.69
CA GLY A 9 12.89 -11.78 -35.59
C GLY A 9 11.39 -11.93 -35.25
N PRO A 10 10.96 -13.12 -34.79
CA PRO A 10 9.54 -13.41 -34.56
C PRO A 10 8.93 -12.40 -33.59
N PRO A 11 7.63 -12.05 -33.72
CA PRO A 11 6.96 -11.17 -32.78
C PRO A 11 7.14 -11.75 -31.38
N ARG A 12 7.85 -11.00 -30.50
CA ARG A 12 7.98 -11.36 -29.08
C ARG A 12 6.56 -11.59 -28.55
N GLY A 13 6.19 -12.85 -28.31
CA GLY A 13 4.86 -13.22 -27.85
C GLY A 13 4.46 -12.29 -26.72
N ARG A 14 3.33 -11.58 -26.86
CA ARG A 14 2.91 -10.53 -25.93
C ARG A 14 2.95 -11.08 -24.50
N ARG A 15 3.98 -10.71 -23.75
CA ARG A 15 4.12 -11.10 -22.35
C ARG A 15 3.00 -10.43 -21.57
N THR A 16 2.23 -11.21 -20.81
CA THR A 16 1.29 -10.68 -19.82
C THR A 16 2.04 -9.78 -18.83
N GLY A 17 1.37 -8.71 -18.39
CA GLY A 17 1.87 -7.82 -17.34
C GLY A 17 1.94 -8.51 -15.97
N VAL A 18 2.36 -7.76 -14.96
CA VAL A 18 2.55 -8.28 -13.59
C VAL A 18 1.59 -7.59 -12.63
N LEU A 19 0.95 -8.35 -11.74
CA LEU A 19 0.22 -7.76 -10.61
C LEU A 19 1.21 -7.60 -9.43
N VAL A 20 1.70 -6.39 -9.21
CA VAL A 20 2.53 -6.05 -8.06
C VAL A 20 1.64 -5.81 -6.86
N VAL A 21 1.92 -6.51 -5.77
CA VAL A 21 1.16 -6.45 -4.52
C VAL A 21 2.08 -6.00 -3.40
N ALA A 22 1.75 -4.89 -2.72
CA ALA A 22 2.57 -4.35 -1.65
C ALA A 22 1.79 -4.10 -0.34
N ASN A 23 2.52 -4.06 0.78
CA ASN A 23 1.99 -3.45 2.00
C ASN A 23 1.76 -1.94 1.81
N HIS A 24 0.83 -1.38 2.59
CA HIS A 24 0.45 0.02 2.51
C HIS A 24 0.61 0.68 3.87
N MET A 25 1.59 1.57 3.99
CA MET A 25 1.87 2.36 5.18
C MET A 25 1.70 3.85 4.94
N SER A 26 2.00 4.34 3.74
CA SER A 26 2.08 5.76 3.43
C SER A 26 1.41 6.09 2.10
N TRP A 27 0.95 7.33 1.98
CA TRP A 27 0.55 7.90 0.69
C TRP A 27 1.74 8.00 -0.30
N LEU A 28 2.98 7.87 0.19
CA LEU A 28 4.19 7.78 -0.63
C LEU A 28 4.34 6.43 -1.34
N ASP A 29 3.73 5.35 -0.85
CA ASP A 29 3.98 4.00 -1.37
C ASP A 29 3.73 3.88 -2.88
N PRO A 30 2.62 4.41 -3.45
CA PRO A 30 2.42 4.42 -4.89
C PRO A 30 3.53 5.17 -5.64
N LEU A 31 3.99 6.31 -5.12
CA LEU A 31 5.02 7.14 -5.76
C LEU A 31 6.37 6.42 -5.79
N VAL A 32 6.71 5.74 -4.69
CA VAL A 32 7.92 4.92 -4.60
C VAL A 32 7.89 3.80 -5.64
N LEU A 33 6.77 3.07 -5.77
CA LEU A 33 6.69 1.97 -6.73
C LEU A 33 6.77 2.46 -8.19
N VAL A 34 6.04 3.52 -8.56
CA VAL A 34 6.09 4.05 -9.95
C VAL A 34 7.45 4.66 -10.30
N SER A 35 8.24 5.07 -9.31
CA SER A 35 9.62 5.54 -9.52
C SER A 35 10.59 4.40 -9.89
N ILE A 36 10.26 3.15 -9.55
CA ILE A 36 11.08 1.96 -9.81
C ILE A 36 10.65 1.31 -11.13
N GLU A 37 9.35 1.15 -11.33
CA GLU A 37 8.79 0.52 -12.53
C GLU A 37 7.56 1.29 -13.03
N PRO A 38 7.47 1.67 -14.31
CA PRO A 38 6.25 2.27 -14.85
C PRO A 38 5.07 1.30 -14.75
N GLY A 39 4.00 1.72 -14.09
CA GLY A 39 2.82 0.88 -13.86
C GLY A 39 1.56 1.68 -13.60
N VAL A 40 0.43 0.98 -13.63
CA VAL A 40 -0.87 1.52 -13.26
C VAL A 40 -1.14 1.23 -11.78
N VAL A 41 -1.40 2.25 -10.98
CA VAL A 41 -1.76 2.05 -9.56
C VAL A 41 -3.27 1.86 -9.43
N LEU A 42 -3.72 0.97 -8.56
CA LEU A 42 -5.11 0.94 -8.10
C LEU A 42 -5.25 1.73 -6.80
N ALA A 43 -5.95 2.86 -6.83
CA ALA A 43 -6.14 3.74 -5.67
C ALA A 43 -7.61 3.92 -5.30
N ARG A 44 -7.84 4.37 -4.08
CA ARG A 44 -9.19 4.68 -3.58
C ARG A 44 -9.69 5.99 -4.22
N HIS A 45 -10.96 6.08 -4.58
CA HIS A 45 -11.51 7.20 -5.36
C HIS A 45 -11.31 8.60 -4.73
N ASP A 46 -11.30 8.67 -3.40
CA ASP A 46 -11.06 9.91 -2.65
C ASP A 46 -9.64 10.47 -2.81
N VAL A 47 -8.63 9.62 -3.07
CA VAL A 47 -7.25 10.05 -3.35
C VAL A 47 -7.21 10.93 -4.60
N GLY A 48 -8.10 10.70 -5.56
CA GLY A 48 -8.24 11.54 -6.74
C GLY A 48 -8.61 12.99 -6.42
N ARG A 49 -9.16 13.27 -5.24
CA ARG A 49 -9.54 14.63 -4.81
C ARG A 49 -8.43 15.36 -4.08
N TRP A 50 -7.32 14.70 -3.76
CA TRP A 50 -6.24 15.32 -3.00
C TRP A 50 -5.46 16.32 -3.87
N PRO A 51 -5.11 17.50 -3.33
CA PRO A 51 -4.32 18.47 -4.06
C PRO A 51 -2.95 17.88 -4.39
N VAL A 52 -2.44 18.18 -5.59
CA VAL A 52 -1.18 17.64 -6.16
C VAL A 52 -1.24 16.13 -6.44
N ILE A 53 -1.42 15.30 -5.41
CA ILE A 53 -1.44 13.83 -5.52
C ILE A 53 -2.55 13.32 -6.43
N GLY A 54 -3.76 13.88 -6.35
CA GLY A 54 -4.86 13.47 -7.22
C GLY A 54 -4.56 13.72 -8.70
N THR A 55 -3.84 14.81 -9.00
CA THR A 55 -3.41 15.12 -10.38
C THR A 55 -2.30 14.18 -10.84
N LEU A 56 -1.29 13.93 -10.00
CA LEU A 56 -0.22 12.98 -10.31
C LEU A 56 -0.77 11.56 -10.49
N ALA A 57 -1.70 11.12 -9.64
CA ALA A 57 -2.34 9.82 -9.74
C ALA A 57 -3.10 9.67 -11.07
N ARG A 58 -3.86 10.70 -11.49
CA ARG A 58 -4.53 10.72 -12.80
C ARG A 58 -3.53 10.66 -13.95
N GLN A 59 -2.46 11.45 -13.90
CA GLN A 59 -1.41 11.45 -14.93
C GLN A 59 -0.67 10.11 -15.01
N ALA A 60 -0.49 9.42 -13.88
CA ALA A 60 0.07 8.07 -13.81
C ALA A 60 -0.89 6.98 -14.32
N GLY A 61 -2.11 7.34 -14.75
CA GLY A 61 -3.11 6.40 -15.24
C GLY A 61 -3.73 5.52 -14.15
N THR A 62 -3.77 6.01 -12.91
CA THR A 62 -4.31 5.29 -11.75
C THR A 62 -5.77 4.88 -11.99
N VAL A 63 -6.08 3.60 -11.75
CA VAL A 63 -7.46 3.11 -11.70
C VAL A 63 -8.01 3.42 -10.31
N PHE A 64 -9.13 4.14 -10.26
CA PHE A 64 -9.78 4.50 -9.00
C PHE A 64 -10.89 3.50 -8.66
N ILE A 65 -10.92 3.02 -7.42
CA ILE A 65 -11.99 2.16 -6.89
C ILE A 65 -12.80 2.90 -5.83
N ASP A 66 -14.12 2.90 -6.00
CA ASP A 66 -15.05 3.25 -4.94
C ASP A 66 -15.37 2.01 -4.09
N ARG A 67 -14.89 2.02 -2.84
CA ARG A 67 -15.12 0.91 -1.89
C ARG A 67 -16.52 0.93 -1.29
N GLY A 68 -17.26 2.04 -1.39
CA GLY A 68 -18.65 2.18 -0.95
C GLY A 68 -19.65 1.57 -1.92
N ASN A 69 -19.23 1.20 -3.14
CA ASN A 69 -20.09 0.64 -4.17
C ASN A 69 -19.61 -0.76 -4.63
N PRO A 70 -20.01 -1.84 -3.95
CA PRO A 70 -19.63 -3.21 -4.31
C PRO A 70 -20.00 -3.61 -5.75
N ARG A 71 -21.00 -2.95 -6.36
CA ARG A 71 -21.44 -3.24 -7.73
C ARG A 71 -20.39 -2.84 -8.78
N GLN A 72 -19.45 -1.96 -8.46
CA GLN A 72 -18.37 -1.58 -9.36
C GLN A 72 -17.19 -2.55 -9.32
N LEU A 73 -17.16 -3.47 -8.35
CA LEU A 73 -16.02 -4.38 -8.16
C LEU A 73 -15.74 -5.28 -9.38
N PRO A 74 -16.74 -5.88 -10.06
CA PRO A 74 -16.49 -6.65 -11.28
C PRO A 74 -15.84 -5.81 -12.38
N VAL A 75 -16.34 -4.58 -12.60
CA VAL A 75 -15.78 -3.66 -13.60
C VAL A 75 -14.31 -3.33 -13.32
N VAL A 76 -13.96 -3.15 -12.04
CA VAL A 76 -12.57 -2.92 -11.65
C VAL A 76 -11.70 -4.16 -11.92
N VAL A 77 -12.19 -5.37 -11.61
CA VAL A 77 -11.49 -6.62 -11.89
C VAL A 77 -11.23 -6.77 -13.40
N ASP A 78 -12.26 -6.54 -14.22
CA ASP A 78 -12.15 -6.63 -15.68
C ASP A 78 -11.17 -5.59 -16.24
N THR A 79 -11.20 -4.36 -15.70
CA THR A 79 -10.28 -3.29 -16.08
C THR A 79 -8.84 -3.67 -15.77
N VAL A 80 -8.57 -4.14 -14.55
CA VAL A 80 -7.22 -4.58 -14.13
C VAL A 80 -6.76 -5.77 -14.98
N ALA A 81 -7.63 -6.75 -15.23
CA ALA A 81 -7.31 -7.91 -16.06
C ALA A 81 -6.97 -7.50 -17.50
N SER A 82 -7.69 -6.51 -18.05
CA SER A 82 -7.42 -5.95 -19.37
C SER A 82 -6.05 -5.25 -19.45
N VAL A 83 -5.71 -4.45 -18.42
CA VAL A 83 -4.38 -3.81 -18.33
C VAL A 83 -3.27 -4.86 -18.25
N LEU A 84 -3.44 -5.90 -17.43
CA LEU A 84 -2.49 -6.99 -17.33
C LEU A 84 -2.34 -7.74 -18.67
N ARG A 85 -3.45 -8.07 -19.35
CA ARG A 85 -3.43 -8.68 -20.69
C ARG A 85 -2.75 -7.81 -21.75
N SER A 86 -2.76 -6.49 -21.58
CA SER A 86 -2.03 -5.56 -22.47
C SER A 86 -0.51 -5.59 -22.30
N GLY A 87 0.00 -6.31 -21.28
CA GLY A 87 1.43 -6.42 -20.97
C GLY A 87 1.93 -5.39 -19.96
N ARG A 88 1.02 -4.63 -19.33
CA ARG A 88 1.37 -3.56 -18.39
C ARG A 88 1.28 -4.03 -16.94
N THR A 89 2.18 -3.51 -16.12
CA THR A 89 2.19 -3.77 -14.67
C THR A 89 1.07 -3.01 -13.97
N VAL A 90 0.38 -3.69 -13.05
CA VAL A 90 -0.62 -3.09 -12.16
C VAL A 90 -0.16 -3.23 -10.72
N MET A 91 -0.13 -2.13 -9.99
CA MET A 91 0.32 -2.05 -8.60
C MET A 91 -0.89 -1.87 -7.68
N VAL A 92 -1.02 -2.76 -6.70
CA VAL A 92 -2.16 -2.78 -5.77
C VAL A 92 -1.71 -2.90 -4.32
N PHE A 93 -2.51 -2.28 -3.46
CA PHE A 93 -2.36 -2.27 -2.01
C PHE A 93 -3.60 -2.95 -1.41
N PRO A 94 -3.63 -4.29 -1.33
CA PRO A 94 -4.85 -5.05 -1.04
C PRO A 94 -5.26 -5.02 0.44
N GLN A 95 -4.52 -4.30 1.28
CA GLN A 95 -4.85 -4.07 2.68
C GLN A 95 -6.11 -3.21 2.77
N ALA A 96 -7.01 -3.54 3.70
CA ALA A 96 -8.22 -2.76 3.91
C ALA A 96 -7.93 -1.36 4.49
N THR A 97 -6.74 -1.16 5.08
CA THR A 97 -6.28 0.01 5.85
C THR A 97 -4.78 0.25 5.62
N THR A 98 -4.28 1.47 5.89
CA THR A 98 -2.85 1.88 5.82
C THR A 98 -2.01 1.39 7.02
N TRP A 99 -2.41 0.28 7.63
CA TRP A 99 -1.73 -0.27 8.79
C TRP A 99 -1.80 -1.78 8.78
N CYS A 100 -0.63 -2.41 8.87
CA CYS A 100 -0.47 -3.85 8.96
C CYS A 100 -0.28 -4.20 10.44
N THR A 101 -1.37 -4.39 11.20
CA THR A 101 -1.23 -5.23 12.41
C THR A 101 -1.15 -6.68 11.99
N ALA A 102 -0.50 -7.54 12.77
CA ALA A 102 -0.62 -9.00 12.63
C ALA A 102 -2.10 -9.47 12.71
N SER A 103 -2.95 -8.68 13.37
CA SER A 103 -4.41 -8.80 13.47
C SER A 103 -5.18 -8.11 12.32
N GLY A 104 -4.48 -7.45 11.39
CA GLY A 104 -5.05 -6.74 10.26
C GLY A 104 -5.67 -7.72 9.27
N GLY A 105 -6.92 -7.45 8.86
CA GLY A 105 -7.72 -8.34 8.03
C GLY A 105 -7.02 -8.83 6.76
N GLY A 106 -7.53 -9.92 6.19
CA GLY A 106 -6.96 -10.54 4.99
C GLY A 106 -6.90 -9.60 3.78
N PHE A 107 -5.97 -9.89 2.85
CA PHE A 107 -5.88 -9.19 1.57
C PHE A 107 -7.19 -9.33 0.78
N ARG A 108 -7.66 -8.22 0.21
CA ARG A 108 -8.87 -8.19 -0.62
C ARG A 108 -8.64 -9.04 -1.88
N ARG A 109 -9.39 -10.14 -1.98
CA ARG A 109 -9.19 -11.18 -3.00
C ARG A 109 -9.58 -10.76 -4.43
N ALA A 110 -10.35 -9.69 -4.59
CA ALA A 110 -10.88 -9.29 -5.90
C ALA A 110 -9.78 -8.96 -6.91
N VAL A 111 -8.75 -8.22 -6.51
CA VAL A 111 -7.63 -7.87 -7.42
C VAL A 111 -6.81 -9.09 -7.84
N PHE A 112 -6.75 -10.14 -7.01
CA PHE A 112 -6.11 -11.40 -7.36
C PHE A 112 -6.92 -12.19 -8.40
N GLN A 113 -8.24 -12.01 -8.45
CA GLN A 113 -9.05 -12.57 -9.53
C GLN A 113 -8.62 -11.99 -10.88
N ALA A 114 -8.33 -10.69 -10.95
CA ALA A 114 -7.86 -10.07 -12.20
C ALA A 114 -6.53 -10.65 -12.69
N ALA A 115 -5.62 -11.02 -11.77
CA ALA A 115 -4.40 -11.73 -12.14
C ALA A 115 -4.66 -13.14 -12.65
N VAL A 116 -5.59 -13.88 -12.02
CA VAL A 116 -6.03 -15.20 -12.49
C VAL A 116 -6.63 -15.09 -13.89
N ASP A 117 -7.57 -14.16 -14.10
CA ASP A 117 -8.28 -13.97 -15.37
C ASP A 117 -7.33 -13.54 -16.51
N ALA A 118 -6.26 -12.81 -16.17
CA ALA A 118 -5.24 -12.41 -17.13
C ALA A 118 -4.14 -13.46 -17.35
N GLY A 119 -4.05 -14.50 -16.50
CA GLY A 119 -2.89 -15.40 -16.46
C GLY A 119 -1.59 -14.68 -16.05
N ALA A 120 -1.70 -13.60 -15.28
CA ALA A 120 -0.58 -12.76 -14.87
C ALA A 120 0.10 -13.29 -13.60
N PRO A 121 1.43 -13.22 -13.49
CA PRO A 121 2.12 -13.47 -12.22
C PRO A 121 1.75 -12.41 -11.17
N VAL A 122 1.75 -12.84 -9.91
CA VAL A 122 1.64 -11.95 -8.75
C VAL A 122 3.02 -11.75 -8.15
N GLN A 123 3.46 -10.50 -8.04
CA GLN A 123 4.77 -10.10 -7.51
C GLN A 123 4.58 -9.44 -6.14
N PRO A 124 4.84 -10.15 -5.02
CA PRO A 124 4.76 -9.54 -3.70
C PRO A 124 5.96 -8.62 -3.46
N VAL A 125 5.72 -7.49 -2.81
CA VAL A 125 6.73 -6.47 -2.50
C VAL A 125 6.52 -5.98 -1.07
N THR A 126 7.59 -5.86 -0.30
CA THR A 126 7.59 -5.17 1.00
C THR A 126 8.23 -3.80 0.83
N ILE A 127 7.53 -2.77 1.29
CA ILE A 127 8.02 -1.39 1.41
C ILE A 127 8.30 -1.15 2.90
N GLY A 128 9.48 -0.64 3.23
CA GLY A 128 9.87 -0.29 4.59
C GLY A 128 10.48 1.11 4.66
N TYR A 129 10.13 1.89 5.68
CA TYR A 129 10.68 3.22 5.91
C TYR A 129 11.73 3.18 7.02
N TYR A 130 12.83 3.88 6.81
CA TYR A 130 13.96 3.96 7.72
C TYR A 130 14.39 5.40 7.89
N GLN A 131 14.80 5.79 9.09
CA GLN A 131 15.35 7.10 9.37
C GLN A 131 16.67 6.92 10.13
N GLU A 132 17.74 7.53 9.62
CA GLU A 132 19.09 7.35 10.17
C GLU A 132 19.48 5.85 10.30
N GLY A 133 19.06 5.05 9.32
CA GLY A 133 19.32 3.60 9.26
C GLY A 133 18.40 2.73 10.14
N LEU A 134 17.55 3.32 10.98
CA LEU A 134 16.63 2.60 11.86
C LEU A 134 15.21 2.57 11.30
N PRO A 135 14.42 1.50 11.51
CA PRO A 135 13.01 1.45 11.14
C PRO A 135 12.24 2.67 11.67
N SER A 136 11.45 3.32 10.82
CA SER A 136 10.75 4.57 11.14
C SER A 136 9.30 4.55 10.65
N THR A 137 8.42 5.11 11.47
CA THR A 137 7.00 5.32 11.17
C THR A 137 6.69 6.76 10.78
N VAL A 138 7.70 7.62 10.62
CA VAL A 138 7.51 9.04 10.28
C VAL A 138 6.70 9.25 9.00
N ALA A 139 6.88 8.37 8.01
CA ALA A 139 6.12 8.38 6.77
C ALA A 139 4.77 7.67 6.84
N ALA A 140 4.50 6.90 7.91
CA ALA A 140 3.25 6.18 8.04
C ALA A 140 2.08 7.17 8.16
N PHE A 141 0.95 6.85 7.53
CA PHE A 141 -0.28 7.63 7.56
C PHE A 141 -1.16 7.10 8.70
N LEU A 142 -1.07 7.73 9.88
CA LEU A 142 -1.55 7.17 11.16
C LEU A 142 -2.75 7.93 11.73
N GLY A 143 -3.75 7.19 12.23
CA GLY A 143 -4.83 7.75 13.05
C GLY A 143 -5.61 8.88 12.37
N ASP A 144 -5.67 10.03 13.03
CA ASP A 144 -6.36 11.24 12.56
C ASP A 144 -5.49 12.14 11.66
N ASP A 145 -4.37 11.63 11.14
CA ASP A 145 -3.55 12.35 10.18
C ASP A 145 -4.39 12.78 8.98
N ASN A 146 -4.41 14.09 8.71
CA ASN A 146 -4.78 14.57 7.40
C ASN A 146 -3.55 14.63 6.49
N TYR A 147 -3.79 14.67 5.18
CA TYR A 147 -2.72 14.69 4.17
C TYR A 147 -1.68 15.80 4.41
N ALA A 148 -2.11 17.00 4.81
CA ALA A 148 -1.20 18.13 5.02
C ALA A 148 -0.27 17.91 6.23
N THR A 149 -0.80 17.41 7.35
CA THR A 149 0.01 17.08 8.54
C THR A 149 1.06 16.02 8.23
N SER A 150 0.67 14.96 7.51
CA SER A 150 1.60 13.91 7.09
C SER A 150 2.66 14.43 6.11
N LEU A 151 2.27 15.28 5.15
CA LEU A 151 3.18 15.89 4.18
C LEU A 151 4.24 16.78 4.87
N LEU A 152 3.83 17.63 5.79
CA LEU A 152 4.76 18.48 6.55
C LEU A 152 5.72 17.63 7.40
N ARG A 153 5.22 16.59 8.07
CA ARG A 153 6.03 15.67 8.87
C ARG A 153 7.08 14.96 8.02
N VAL A 154 6.69 14.42 6.87
CA VAL A 154 7.60 13.74 5.93
C VAL A 154 8.62 14.70 5.34
N SER A 155 8.18 15.87 4.86
CA SER A 155 9.08 16.86 4.23
C SER A 155 10.11 17.46 5.19
N SER A 156 9.77 17.49 6.49
CA SER A 156 10.68 17.95 7.54
C SER A 156 11.61 16.85 8.08
N ALA A 157 11.40 15.59 7.68
CA ALA A 157 12.20 14.46 8.12
C ALA A 157 13.58 14.48 7.47
N ARG A 158 14.63 14.27 8.27
CA ARG A 158 16.01 14.11 7.79
C ARG A 158 16.41 12.64 7.84
N GLY A 159 17.24 12.21 6.90
CA GLY A 159 17.75 10.84 6.84
C GLY A 159 16.69 9.78 6.52
N LEU A 160 15.51 10.18 5.99
CA LEU A 160 14.44 9.25 5.62
C LEU A 160 14.81 8.50 4.34
N THR A 161 14.83 7.17 4.41
CA THR A 161 15.11 6.24 3.32
C THR A 161 13.96 5.26 3.19
N VAL A 162 13.62 4.90 1.95
CA VAL A 162 12.65 3.85 1.65
C VAL A 162 13.37 2.64 1.09
N ARG A 163 13.10 1.45 1.64
CA ARG A 163 13.59 0.18 1.12
C ARG A 163 12.43 -0.60 0.50
N VAL A 164 12.62 -1.04 -0.73
CA VAL A 164 11.67 -1.89 -1.46
C VAL A 164 12.31 -3.26 -1.64
N THR A 165 11.61 -4.30 -1.23
CA THR A 165 12.08 -5.70 -1.31
C THR A 165 11.07 -6.51 -2.11
N ALA A 166 11.48 -6.97 -3.29
CA ALA A 166 10.69 -7.88 -4.11
C ALA A 166 10.87 -9.32 -3.64
N HIS A 167 9.77 -10.06 -3.51
CA HIS A 167 9.74 -11.48 -3.13
C HIS A 167 9.63 -12.38 -4.36
N PRO A 168 9.81 -13.70 -4.25
CA PRO A 168 9.56 -14.61 -5.37
C PRO A 168 8.12 -14.46 -5.91
N PRO A 169 7.92 -14.36 -7.25
CA PRO A 169 6.60 -14.21 -7.83
C PRO A 169 5.82 -15.53 -7.81
N PHE A 170 4.50 -15.43 -7.66
CA PHE A 170 3.58 -16.55 -7.74
C PHE A 170 2.91 -16.61 -9.11
N ARG A 171 2.70 -17.83 -9.62
CA ARG A 171 1.99 -18.10 -10.88
C ARG A 171 0.98 -19.22 -10.67
N GLY A 172 -0.18 -19.09 -11.31
CA GLY A 172 -1.27 -20.06 -11.19
C GLY A 172 -1.97 -20.03 -9.82
N GLY A 173 -2.76 -21.06 -9.55
CA GLY A 173 -3.59 -21.15 -8.35
C GLY A 173 -4.86 -20.28 -8.42
N ASP A 174 -5.67 -20.33 -7.37
CA ASP A 174 -6.86 -19.50 -7.25
C ASP A 174 -6.58 -18.17 -6.53
N ARG A 175 -7.53 -17.23 -6.63
CA ARG A 175 -7.44 -15.92 -5.98
C ARG A 175 -7.27 -15.98 -4.46
N ARG A 176 -7.71 -17.06 -3.80
CA ARG A 176 -7.64 -17.22 -2.34
C ARG A 176 -6.23 -17.60 -1.93
N TRP A 177 -5.65 -18.57 -2.62
CA TRP A 177 -4.28 -19.01 -2.41
C TRP A 177 -3.29 -17.89 -2.73
N LEU A 178 -3.43 -17.21 -3.88
CA LEU A 178 -2.57 -16.09 -4.24
C LEU A 178 -2.58 -14.96 -3.20
N ALA A 179 -3.78 -14.61 -2.70
CA ALA A 179 -3.91 -13.59 -1.66
C ALA A 179 -3.23 -13.99 -0.34
N ALA A 180 -3.36 -15.27 0.05
CA ALA A 180 -2.73 -15.79 1.27
C ALA A 180 -1.20 -15.86 1.14
N ALA A 181 -0.70 -16.42 0.04
CA ALA A 181 0.73 -16.56 -0.23
C ALA A 181 1.43 -15.19 -0.33
N ALA A 182 0.82 -14.23 -1.05
CA ALA A 182 1.34 -12.87 -1.14
C ALA A 182 1.37 -12.18 0.24
N ARG A 183 0.30 -12.34 1.05
CA ARG A 183 0.28 -11.79 2.41
C ARG A 183 1.38 -12.38 3.27
N GLU A 184 1.55 -13.70 3.23
CA GLU A 184 2.55 -14.39 4.02
C GLU A 184 3.97 -13.95 3.66
N ALA A 185 4.29 -13.84 2.37
CA ALA A 185 5.59 -13.35 1.89
C ALA A 185 5.89 -11.94 2.40
N ILE A 186 4.90 -11.04 2.33
CA ILE A 186 5.04 -9.65 2.77
C ILE A 186 5.16 -9.56 4.30
N CYS A 187 4.29 -10.23 5.05
CA CYS A 187 4.27 -10.17 6.51
C CYS A 187 5.47 -10.85 7.17
N ARG A 188 6.01 -11.95 6.62
CA ARG A 188 7.23 -12.59 7.16
C ARG A 188 8.45 -11.65 7.16
N THR A 189 8.44 -10.67 6.28
CA THR A 189 9.50 -9.66 6.16
C THR A 189 9.21 -8.46 7.06
N ASP A 190 7.94 -8.09 7.18
CA ASP A 190 7.46 -6.96 7.99
C ASP A 190 7.66 -7.19 9.51
N THR A 191 7.53 -8.42 10.01
CA THR A 191 7.77 -8.76 11.43
C THR A 191 9.22 -8.58 11.89
N ARG A 192 10.16 -8.29 10.99
CA ARG A 192 11.53 -7.90 11.33
C ARG A 192 11.68 -6.39 11.56
N GLN A 193 10.62 -5.60 11.39
CA GLN A 193 10.56 -4.22 11.86
C GLN A 193 10.08 -4.21 13.33
N PRO A 194 10.85 -3.62 14.26
CA PRO A 194 10.37 -3.42 15.61
C PRO A 194 9.15 -2.50 15.58
N HIS A 195 8.04 -2.98 16.13
CA HIS A 195 6.87 -2.16 16.38
C HIS A 195 7.27 -1.01 17.31
N GLY A 196 7.10 0.23 16.85
CA GLY A 196 7.28 1.41 17.70
C GLY A 196 6.36 1.34 18.92
N PRO A 197 6.73 2.00 20.03
CA PRO A 197 6.03 1.86 21.30
C PRO A 197 4.58 2.32 21.16
N THR A 198 3.67 1.55 21.78
CA THR A 198 2.27 1.92 22.01
C THR A 198 2.22 3.31 22.63
N VAL A 199 1.80 4.32 21.87
CA VAL A 199 1.46 5.63 22.41
C VAL A 199 0.10 5.47 23.12
N HIS A 200 0.13 5.03 24.37
CA HIS A 200 -0.93 5.37 25.32
C HIS A 200 -0.72 6.84 25.72
N GLY A 201 -1.25 7.73 24.89
CA GLY A 201 -1.41 9.13 25.25
C GLY A 201 -2.60 9.28 26.18
N GLN A 202 -2.33 9.71 27.41
CA GLN A 202 -3.00 10.86 28.01
C GLN A 202 -2.31 11.22 29.32
N ARG A 203 -1.35 12.14 29.24
CA ARG A 203 -0.92 12.92 30.39
C ARG A 203 -1.89 14.11 30.47
N ALA A 204 -2.89 14.01 31.35
CA ALA A 204 -3.75 15.12 31.68
C ALA A 204 -2.92 16.21 32.35
N VAL A 205 -2.95 17.42 31.78
CA VAL A 205 -2.62 18.65 32.50
C VAL A 205 -3.95 19.25 32.95
N PRO A 206 -4.10 19.55 34.25
CA PRO A 206 -4.70 20.84 34.59
C PRO A 206 -3.92 21.56 35.70
N GLY A 207 -3.61 22.82 35.44
CA GLY A 207 -3.14 23.77 36.44
C GLY A 207 -4.32 24.50 37.11
N ALA A 208 -4.21 24.59 38.44
CA ALA A 208 -4.54 25.70 39.34
C ALA A 208 -5.99 26.10 39.70
N SER A 209 -6.24 25.95 41.01
CA SER A 209 -7.16 26.67 41.93
C SER A 209 -8.66 26.42 41.74
N SER A 210 -9.52 26.30 42.75
CA SER A 210 -9.55 26.63 44.18
C SER A 210 -10.62 25.68 44.78
N ASP A 211 -10.57 25.20 46.02
CA ASP A 211 -11.14 25.86 47.20
C ASP A 211 -11.31 24.79 48.29
N ARG A 212 -11.24 25.20 49.55
CA ARG A 212 -11.34 24.37 50.76
C ARG A 212 -12.77 23.86 50.93
N SER A 213 -12.94 22.62 51.42
CA SER A 213 -13.73 22.32 52.65
C SER A 213 -14.20 20.86 52.75
N ARG A 214 -14.02 20.31 53.97
CA ARG A 214 -14.86 19.33 54.69
C ARG A 214 -14.75 17.83 54.38
N LEU A 215 -14.13 17.13 55.33
CA LEU A 215 -14.70 16.08 56.20
C LEU A 215 -15.50 14.94 55.58
N GLY A 216 -15.05 13.70 55.83
CA GLY A 216 -15.91 12.52 55.81
C GLY A 216 -15.12 11.20 55.83
N LEU A 217 -14.88 10.65 57.03
CA LEU A 217 -14.52 9.26 57.26
C LEU A 217 -15.61 8.31 56.72
N CYS A 218 -15.25 7.12 56.21
CA CYS A 218 -15.65 5.85 56.86
C CYS A 218 -14.92 4.65 56.23
N GLN A 219 -14.61 3.66 57.08
CA GLN A 219 -14.08 2.36 56.72
C GLN A 219 -15.21 1.34 56.47
N ALA A 220 -14.80 0.22 55.85
CA ALA A 220 -15.24 -1.16 56.05
C ALA A 220 -16.70 -1.53 55.75
N GLU A 221 -16.87 -2.52 54.88
CA GLU A 221 -17.33 -3.88 55.23
C GLU A 221 -16.72 -4.90 54.25
#